data_AF-A0A821WYE0-F1
#
_entry.id   AF-A0A821WYE0-F1
#
_cell.length_a   1.000
_cell.length_b   1.000
_cell.length_c   1.000
_cell.angle_alpha   90.00
_cell.angle_beta   90.00
_cell.angle_gamma   90.00
#
_symmetry.space_group_name_H-M   'P 1'
#
loop_
_entity.id
_entity.type
_entity.pdbx_description
1 polymer ?
#
loop_
_entity_poly.entity_id
_entity_poly.type
_entity_poly.pdbx_seq_one_letter_code
_entity_poly.pdbx_strand_id
1 'polypeptide(L)'
;MIDSWTSNILFSSYYNTCSPPSCTYEYISRNDLFFAISTILGIFGGLSLGLKLLILIILRFIENTINNNSFNGFITMIKRLFDCNTEQRIINRLHFVFLLLILWLVFIFFAFKPKSVTVQIIKPSLSNYKDFLKDHSYSLQCPCSQVSIPYETFLNIEPHFHDLCSSQFILDEWIHYIYGEGHLSYRFSSDDYRYSAPGQFLSLSSLCKLSQEKVNHTLSQFLKSYFINAQLLSENILIEKIEIILNRLQSTASNSFLNNFNLVREIIGSNMIMSGWITNWEYVPESTFSDGLLVHTAPVSYGECNCGLSFKCTQSSGGMMSGCYPLESILQTKLYCFYDQNCIDSNGNFTRLNISTLKKSQFDLNSTVQLILNNLMIEEYKSDLSYENYFNQCRPLSCSYSYIKTHDVTETVISLISLYGGLVIITHCLAIIFVKIYQHKKNQINPEALQQNI
;
A
#
# COMPACT_ATOMS: atom_id res chain seq x y z
N MET A 1 -12.58 -25.91 22.90
CA MET A 1 -13.58 -25.02 22.28
C MET A 1 -13.46 -23.68 22.97
N ILE A 2 -13.33 -22.59 22.22
CA ILE A 2 -13.26 -21.24 22.78
C ILE A 2 -14.63 -20.62 22.50
N ASP A 3 -15.41 -20.40 23.56
CA ASP A 3 -16.85 -20.10 23.45
C ASP A 3 -17.14 -18.60 23.34
N SER A 4 -16.15 -17.72 23.55
CA SER A 4 -16.24 -16.30 23.20
C SER A 4 -14.87 -15.62 23.21
N TRP A 5 -14.72 -14.60 22.35
CA TRP A 5 -13.64 -13.63 22.46
C TRP A 5 -14.19 -12.36 23.07
N THR A 6 -13.75 -12.01 24.28
CA THR A 6 -13.96 -10.66 24.83
C THR A 6 -12.84 -9.76 24.32
N SER A 7 -13.11 -8.94 23.31
CA SER A 7 -12.16 -7.95 22.81
C SER A 7 -12.11 -6.75 23.76
N ASN A 8 -11.15 -6.71 24.68
CA ASN A 8 -10.79 -5.50 25.40
C ASN A 8 -9.91 -4.62 24.49
N ILE A 9 -10.55 -3.84 23.61
CA ILE A 9 -9.85 -2.90 22.74
C ILE A 9 -9.46 -1.68 23.58
N LEU A 10 -8.24 -1.70 24.11
CA LEU A 10 -7.65 -0.54 24.80
C LEU A 10 -7.12 0.43 23.74
N PHE A 11 -7.95 1.41 23.38
CA PHE A 11 -7.59 2.46 22.43
C PHE A 11 -6.31 3.22 22.84
N SER A 12 -6.06 3.36 24.14
CA SER A 12 -4.82 3.97 24.67
C SER A 12 -3.57 3.19 24.26
N SER A 13 -3.61 1.85 24.31
CA SER A 13 -2.49 1.01 23.89
C SER A 13 -2.26 1.11 22.39
N TYR A 14 -3.33 1.08 21.60
CA TYR A 14 -3.26 1.27 20.14
C TYR A 14 -2.67 2.65 19.77
N TYR A 15 -3.16 3.72 20.39
CA TYR A 15 -2.69 5.08 20.14
C TYR A 15 -1.21 5.25 20.50
N ASN A 16 -0.77 4.70 21.62
CA ASN A 16 0.62 4.75 22.06
C ASN A 16 1.56 3.96 21.13
N THR A 17 1.10 2.83 20.57
CA THR A 17 1.86 2.08 19.56
C THR A 17 1.87 2.81 18.21
N CYS A 18 0.76 3.42 17.82
CA CYS A 18 0.62 4.11 16.54
C CYS A 18 1.41 5.43 16.50
N SER A 19 1.61 6.07 17.67
CA SER A 19 2.47 7.23 17.90
C SER A 19 2.54 8.21 16.73
N PRO A 20 1.39 8.74 16.28
CA PRO A 20 1.35 9.54 15.05
C PRO A 20 2.18 10.82 15.23
N PRO A 21 3.13 11.12 14.32
CA PRO A 21 4.02 12.28 14.43
C PRO A 21 3.26 13.61 14.30
N SER A 22 2.09 13.60 13.65
CA SER A 22 1.18 14.73 13.59
C SER A 22 -0.25 14.26 13.35
N CYS A 23 -1.21 14.97 13.94
CA CYS A 23 -2.64 14.83 13.65
C CYS A 23 -3.13 16.15 13.06
N THR A 24 -3.83 16.10 11.94
CA THR A 24 -4.50 17.25 11.35
C THR A 24 -5.99 17.16 11.61
N TYR A 25 -6.59 18.26 12.05
CA TYR A 25 -8.03 18.41 12.19
C TYR A 25 -8.43 19.72 11.53
N GLU A 26 -9.60 19.74 10.89
CA GLU A 26 -10.15 20.94 10.27
C GLU A 26 -11.20 21.52 11.22
N TYR A 27 -11.02 22.77 11.64
CA TYR A 27 -12.01 23.48 12.44
C TYR A 27 -12.27 24.86 11.83
N ILE A 28 -13.56 25.19 11.71
CA ILE A 28 -14.00 26.52 11.27
C ILE A 28 -13.89 27.43 12.48
N SER A 29 -12.78 28.16 12.59
CA SER A 29 -12.62 29.18 13.62
C SER A 29 -13.33 30.46 13.20
N ARG A 30 -14.02 31.11 14.15
CA ARG A 30 -14.42 32.52 13.98
C ARG A 30 -13.16 33.36 13.92
N ASN A 31 -13.19 34.43 13.12
CA ASN A 31 -12.10 35.40 13.00
C ASN A 31 -11.46 35.67 14.36
N ASP A 32 -10.15 35.43 14.44
CA ASP A 32 -9.36 35.53 15.67
C ASP A 32 -9.53 36.93 16.32
N LEU A 33 -9.40 37.01 17.64
CA LEU A 33 -9.47 38.28 18.37
C LEU A 33 -8.46 39.28 17.80
N PHE A 34 -7.28 38.81 17.36
CA PHE A 34 -6.29 39.63 16.66
C PHE A 34 -6.80 40.18 15.32
N PHE A 35 -7.55 39.40 14.55
CA PHE A 35 -8.17 39.85 13.30
C PHE A 35 -9.28 40.88 13.59
N ALA A 36 -10.09 40.65 14.62
CA ALA A 36 -11.11 41.62 15.03
C ALA A 36 -10.47 42.93 15.53
N ILE A 37 -9.42 42.85 16.36
CA ILE A 37 -8.67 44.01 16.87
C ILE A 37 -7.96 44.75 15.72
N SER A 38 -7.35 44.05 14.76
CA SER A 38 -6.70 44.70 13.62
C SER A 38 -7.70 45.39 12.70
N THR A 39 -8.87 44.79 12.49
CA THR A 39 -9.97 45.38 11.73
C THR A 39 -10.53 46.62 12.44
N ILE A 40 -10.72 46.55 13.77
CA ILE A 40 -11.15 47.67 14.61
C ILE A 40 -10.10 48.79 14.58
N LEU A 41 -8.81 48.49 14.74
CA LEU A 41 -7.72 49.47 14.65
C LEU A 41 -7.62 50.10 13.25
N GLY A 42 -7.86 49.33 12.18
CA GLY A 42 -7.94 49.81 10.81
C GLY A 42 -9.09 50.81 10.61
N ILE A 43 -10.26 50.50 11.17
CA ILE A 43 -11.45 51.37 11.15
C ILE A 43 -11.22 52.64 12.00
N PHE A 44 -10.69 52.50 13.22
CA PHE A 44 -10.39 53.64 14.10
C PHE A 44 -9.31 54.55 13.51
N GLY A 45 -8.31 53.99 12.82
CA GLY A 45 -7.29 54.78 12.11
C GLY A 45 -7.88 55.60 10.96
N GLY A 46 -8.76 54.99 10.15
CA GLY A 46 -9.47 55.69 9.07
C GLY A 46 -10.45 56.76 9.60
N LEU A 47 -11.20 56.44 10.67
CA LEU A 47 -12.17 57.34 11.30
C LEU A 47 -11.48 58.54 11.98
N SER A 48 -10.36 58.32 12.64
CA SER A 48 -9.53 59.37 13.28
C SER A 48 -9.03 60.40 12.28
N LEU A 49 -8.55 59.95 11.11
CA LEU A 49 -8.06 60.84 10.05
C LEU A 49 -9.22 61.59 9.38
N GLY A 50 -10.34 60.90 9.14
CA GLY A 50 -11.58 61.48 8.62
C GLY A 50 -12.14 62.58 9.54
N LEU A 51 -12.22 62.32 10.85
CA LEU A 51 -12.70 63.31 11.83
C LEU A 51 -11.81 64.55 11.89
N LYS A 52 -10.48 64.38 11.83
CA LYS A 52 -9.52 65.51 11.80
C LYS A 52 -9.72 66.40 10.57
N LEU A 53 -9.89 65.80 9.40
CA LEU A 53 -10.19 66.52 8.16
C LEU A 53 -11.54 67.25 8.24
N LEU A 54 -12.55 66.58 8.77
CA LEU A 54 -13.91 67.12 8.89
C LEU A 54 -13.94 68.30 9.87
N ILE A 55 -13.23 68.20 11.00
CA ILE A 55 -13.05 69.32 11.95
C ILE A 55 -12.32 70.50 11.29
N LEU A 56 -11.25 70.26 10.53
CA LEU A 56 -10.53 71.34 9.83
C LEU A 56 -11.39 72.02 8.75
N ILE A 57 -12.24 71.26 8.04
CA ILE A 57 -13.18 71.78 7.05
C ILE A 57 -14.27 72.62 7.73
N ILE A 58 -14.85 72.13 8.83
CA ILE A 58 -15.84 72.86 9.63
C ILE A 58 -15.23 74.16 10.16
N LEU A 59 -14.01 74.12 10.71
CA LEU A 59 -13.34 75.32 11.21
C LEU A 59 -13.07 76.34 10.10
N ARG A 60 -12.70 75.89 8.90
CA ARG A 60 -12.54 76.76 7.72
C ARG A 60 -13.87 77.39 7.28
N PHE A 61 -14.97 76.65 7.37
CA PHE A 61 -16.30 77.13 7.02
C PHE A 61 -16.80 78.17 8.03
N ILE A 62 -16.56 77.92 9.33
CA ILE A 62 -16.93 78.83 10.42
C ILE A 62 -16.11 80.13 10.35
N GLU A 63 -14.81 80.05 10.08
CA GLU A 63 -13.91 81.20 9.89
C GLU A 63 -14.36 82.09 8.72
N ASN A 64 -14.92 81.49 7.67
CA ASN A 64 -15.44 82.22 6.51
C ASN A 64 -16.81 82.88 6.76
N THR A 65 -17.52 82.47 7.83
CA THR A 65 -18.90 82.90 8.12
C THR A 65 -18.98 83.90 9.29
N ILE A 66 -18.03 83.88 10.23
CA ILE A 66 -18.09 84.68 11.46
C ILE A 66 -16.81 85.52 11.60
N ASN A 67 -16.87 86.79 11.18
CA ASN A 67 -15.75 87.74 11.34
C ASN A 67 -15.87 88.47 12.70
N ASN A 68 -15.55 87.77 13.79
CA ASN A 68 -15.60 88.32 15.15
C ASN A 68 -14.27 88.08 15.89
N ASN A 69 -13.65 89.15 16.40
CA ASN A 69 -12.27 89.14 16.91
C ASN A 69 -12.06 88.21 18.12
N SER A 70 -13.08 87.98 18.94
CA SER A 70 -13.03 87.02 20.06
C SER A 70 -13.04 85.56 19.60
N PHE A 71 -13.73 85.27 18.48
CA PHE A 71 -13.83 83.91 17.92
C PHE A 71 -12.56 83.51 17.17
N ASN A 72 -11.87 84.48 16.54
CA ASN A 72 -10.57 84.26 15.92
C ASN A 72 -9.49 83.78 16.91
N GLY A 73 -9.54 84.22 18.18
CA GLY A 73 -8.63 83.75 19.24
C GLY A 73 -8.83 82.28 19.62
N PHE A 74 -10.10 81.84 19.69
CA PHE A 74 -10.44 80.44 19.95
C PHE A 74 -10.12 79.53 18.76
N ILE A 75 -10.38 79.99 17.53
CA ILE A 75 -9.97 79.31 16.28
C ILE A 75 -8.45 79.17 16.20
N THR A 76 -7.67 80.21 16.56
CA THR A 76 -6.20 80.13 16.56
C THR A 76 -5.66 79.22 17.67
N MET A 77 -6.31 79.15 18.83
CA MET A 77 -5.95 78.21 19.90
C MET A 77 -6.22 76.75 19.49
N ILE A 78 -7.37 76.47 18.86
CA ILE A 78 -7.69 75.14 18.33
C ILE A 78 -6.76 74.78 17.16
N LYS A 79 -6.47 75.72 16.25
CA LYS A 79 -5.47 75.53 15.19
C LYS A 79 -4.11 75.18 15.81
N ARG A 80 -3.67 75.86 16.88
CA ARG A 80 -2.41 75.54 17.60
C ARG A 80 -2.40 74.18 18.30
N LEU A 81 -3.54 73.69 18.77
CA LEU A 81 -3.68 72.34 19.33
C LEU A 81 -3.54 71.23 18.27
N PHE A 82 -3.84 71.55 17.01
CA PHE A 82 -3.62 70.68 15.84
C PHE A 82 -2.39 71.06 15.00
N ASP A 83 -1.68 72.14 15.35
CA ASP A 83 -0.52 72.66 14.62
C ASP A 83 0.76 71.96 15.12
N CYS A 84 1.10 70.85 14.49
CA CYS A 84 2.41 70.24 14.62
C CYS A 84 3.44 71.00 13.76
N ASN A 85 3.79 72.23 14.12
CA ASN A 85 4.93 72.95 13.54
C ASN A 85 6.20 72.58 14.34
N THR A 86 7.39 72.26 13.81
CA THR A 86 8.03 72.47 12.51
C THR A 86 9.19 71.47 12.35
N GLU A 87 9.01 70.47 11.49
CA GLU A 87 9.95 69.99 10.44
C GLU A 87 9.13 69.13 9.45
N GLN A 88 7.96 69.66 9.08
CA GLN A 88 6.87 68.91 8.46
C GLN A 88 7.23 68.35 7.07
N ARG A 89 8.13 68.98 6.32
CA ARG A 89 8.51 68.49 4.98
C ARG A 89 9.36 67.23 5.02
N ILE A 90 10.31 67.13 5.96
CA ILE A 90 11.20 65.97 6.07
C ILE A 90 10.41 64.80 6.67
N ILE A 91 9.67 65.04 7.76
CA ILE A 91 8.84 64.01 8.40
C ILE A 91 7.78 63.46 7.45
N ASN A 92 7.07 64.32 6.70
CA ASN A 92 6.04 63.85 5.76
C ASN A 92 6.63 63.08 4.57
N ARG A 93 7.80 63.52 4.04
CA ARG A 93 8.49 62.79 2.97
C ARG A 93 8.98 61.43 3.45
N LEU A 94 9.54 61.37 4.66
CA LEU A 94 10.13 60.16 5.24
C LEU A 94 9.03 59.17 5.69
N HIS A 95 7.91 59.67 6.21
CA HIS A 95 6.68 58.92 6.44
C HIS A 95 6.14 58.31 5.15
N PHE A 96 6.01 59.10 4.08
CA PHE A 96 5.50 58.62 2.79
C PHE A 96 6.42 57.55 2.18
N VAL A 97 7.74 57.72 2.29
CA VAL A 97 8.73 56.72 1.85
C VAL A 97 8.61 55.44 2.68
N PHE A 98 8.51 55.51 4.01
CA PHE A 98 8.31 54.32 4.85
C PHE A 98 6.99 53.63 4.56
N LEU A 99 5.91 54.38 4.34
CA LEU A 99 4.60 53.84 4.00
C LEU A 99 4.65 53.08 2.67
N LEU A 100 5.25 53.65 1.62
CA LEU A 100 5.42 52.97 0.34
C LEU A 100 6.28 51.72 0.44
N LEU A 101 7.39 51.78 1.20
CA LEU A 101 8.30 50.65 1.35
C LEU A 101 7.62 49.49 2.09
N ILE A 102 6.88 49.77 3.17
CA ILE A 102 6.16 48.73 3.91
C ILE A 102 5.00 48.18 3.09
N LEU A 103 4.23 49.01 2.38
CA LEU A 103 3.18 48.55 1.48
C LEU A 103 3.73 47.65 0.37
N TRP A 104 4.90 47.96 -0.17
CA TRP A 104 5.57 47.15 -1.19
C TRP A 104 6.04 45.80 -0.65
N LEU A 105 6.67 45.77 0.53
CA LEU A 105 7.08 44.53 1.20
C LEU A 105 5.88 43.63 1.53
N VAL A 106 4.80 44.22 2.03
CA VAL A 106 3.55 43.50 2.34
C VAL A 106 2.90 42.96 1.07
N PHE A 107 2.88 43.74 -0.02
CA PHE A 107 2.38 43.29 -1.31
C PHE A 107 3.16 42.07 -1.83
N ILE A 108 4.50 42.10 -1.78
CA ILE A 108 5.34 40.96 -2.17
C ILE A 108 5.02 39.75 -1.30
N PHE A 109 4.96 39.93 0.02
CA PHE A 109 4.68 38.83 0.94
C PHE A 109 3.32 38.14 0.65
N PHE A 110 2.28 38.92 0.36
CA PHE A 110 0.96 38.37 0.02
C PHE A 110 0.89 37.82 -1.41
N ALA A 111 1.53 38.46 -2.38
CA ALA A 111 1.49 38.03 -3.79
C ALA A 111 2.17 36.67 -4.02
N PHE A 112 3.23 36.36 -3.27
CA PHE A 112 4.02 35.14 -3.48
C PHE A 112 3.67 33.98 -2.55
N LYS A 113 2.70 34.12 -1.63
CA LYS A 113 2.33 33.03 -0.73
C LYS A 113 1.33 32.08 -1.40
N PRO A 114 1.69 30.81 -1.68
CA PRO A 114 0.76 29.85 -2.28
C PRO A 114 -0.38 29.52 -1.30
N LYS A 115 -1.60 29.43 -1.82
CA LYS A 115 -2.80 29.05 -1.06
C LYS A 115 -3.23 27.66 -1.53
N SER A 116 -3.22 26.69 -0.61
CA SER A 116 -3.81 25.38 -0.86
C SER A 116 -5.32 25.49 -0.70
N VAL A 117 -6.06 25.05 -1.72
CA VAL A 117 -7.52 24.99 -1.69
C VAL A 117 -7.92 23.52 -1.76
N THR A 118 -8.76 23.09 -0.81
CA THR A 118 -9.33 21.75 -0.77
C THR A 118 -10.76 21.80 -1.29
N VAL A 119 -11.07 20.96 -2.27
CA VAL A 119 -12.42 20.80 -2.83
C VAL A 119 -13.00 19.49 -2.33
N GLN A 120 -14.22 19.52 -1.80
CA GLN A 120 -14.95 18.33 -1.38
C GLN A 120 -16.04 17.97 -2.39
N ILE A 121 -16.09 16.68 -2.75
CA ILE A 121 -17.06 16.08 -3.66
C ILE A 121 -17.88 15.07 -2.86
N ILE A 122 -19.19 15.27 -2.82
CA ILE A 122 -20.11 14.41 -2.05
C ILE A 122 -20.57 13.27 -2.96
N LYS A 123 -20.49 12.02 -2.47
CA LYS A 123 -20.96 10.80 -3.13
C LYS A 123 -20.58 10.72 -4.61
N PRO A 124 -19.28 10.62 -4.94
CA PRO A 124 -18.84 10.56 -6.33
C PRO A 124 -19.31 9.26 -7.01
N SER A 125 -19.68 9.35 -8.29
CA SER A 125 -19.81 8.18 -9.15
C SER A 125 -18.44 7.66 -9.57
N LEU A 126 -18.38 6.40 -10.02
CA LEU A 126 -17.14 5.79 -10.53
C LEU A 126 -16.54 6.59 -11.71
N SER A 127 -17.38 7.10 -12.62
CA SER A 127 -16.94 7.93 -13.74
C SER A 127 -16.27 9.22 -13.25
N ASN A 128 -16.92 9.92 -12.32
CA ASN A 128 -16.42 11.18 -11.79
C ASN A 128 -15.11 10.96 -11.04
N TYR A 129 -15.02 9.89 -10.24
CA TYR A 129 -13.77 9.50 -9.58
C TYR A 129 -12.64 9.26 -10.58
N LYS A 130 -12.89 8.49 -11.66
CA LYS A 130 -11.88 8.21 -12.69
C LYS A 130 -11.40 9.48 -13.39
N ASP A 131 -12.27 10.48 -13.58
CA ASP A 131 -11.88 11.77 -14.16
C ASP A 131 -11.03 12.59 -13.18
N PHE A 132 -11.44 12.74 -11.91
CA PHE A 132 -10.64 13.47 -10.91
C PHE A 132 -9.30 12.80 -10.61
N LEU A 133 -9.22 11.48 -10.72
CA LEU A 133 -7.98 10.75 -10.53
C LEU A 133 -6.95 11.08 -11.61
N LYS A 134 -7.38 11.42 -12.84
CA LYS A 134 -6.46 11.83 -13.93
C LYS A 134 -5.81 13.18 -13.62
N ASP A 135 -6.60 14.12 -13.13
CA ASP A 135 -6.16 15.51 -12.93
C ASP A 135 -5.49 15.75 -11.57
N HIS A 136 -5.85 14.95 -10.55
CA HIS A 136 -5.49 15.19 -9.15
C HIS A 136 -5.01 13.92 -8.41
N SER A 137 -4.34 13.01 -9.12
CA SER A 137 -3.91 11.70 -8.60
C SER A 137 -3.20 11.73 -7.24
N TYR A 138 -2.32 12.72 -7.00
CA TYR A 138 -1.50 12.78 -5.79
C TYR A 138 -2.21 13.31 -4.54
N SER A 139 -3.28 14.10 -4.69
CA SER A 139 -3.98 14.74 -3.57
C SER A 139 -5.40 14.26 -3.37
N LEU A 140 -5.94 13.45 -4.29
CA LEU A 140 -7.27 12.87 -4.18
C LEU A 140 -7.34 11.84 -3.06
N GLN A 141 -8.20 12.09 -2.09
CA GLN A 141 -8.46 11.23 -0.95
C GLN A 141 -9.96 10.93 -0.86
N CYS A 142 -10.30 9.66 -0.68
CA CYS A 142 -11.65 9.15 -0.77
C CYS A 142 -11.87 8.12 0.34
N PRO A 143 -12.29 8.51 1.55
CA PRO A 143 -12.58 7.55 2.62
C PRO A 143 -13.71 6.59 2.21
N CYS A 144 -13.47 5.29 2.41
CA CYS A 144 -14.49 4.26 2.24
C CYS A 144 -15.48 4.30 3.40
N SER A 145 -16.78 4.14 3.12
CA SER A 145 -17.77 3.92 4.18
C SER A 145 -17.66 2.51 4.77
N GLN A 146 -17.26 1.54 3.95
CA GLN A 146 -16.97 0.18 4.37
C GLN A 146 -15.48 -0.10 4.25
N VAL A 147 -14.80 -0.17 5.39
CA VAL A 147 -13.34 -0.36 5.48
C VAL A 147 -12.94 -1.83 5.29
N SER A 148 -13.88 -2.75 5.46
CA SER A 148 -13.66 -4.20 5.43
C SER A 148 -14.56 -4.83 4.37
N ILE A 149 -13.97 -5.32 3.28
CA ILE A 149 -14.70 -5.84 2.11
C ILE A 149 -14.28 -7.30 1.89
N PRO A 150 -15.21 -8.28 1.87
CA PRO A 150 -14.85 -9.66 1.56
C PRO A 150 -14.23 -9.78 0.16
N TYR A 151 -13.14 -10.53 0.01
CA TYR A 151 -12.46 -10.66 -1.29
C TYR A 151 -13.39 -11.23 -2.36
N GLU A 152 -14.22 -12.22 -2.03
CA GLU A 152 -15.18 -12.85 -2.94
C GLU A 152 -16.14 -11.87 -3.63
N THR A 153 -16.33 -10.66 -3.09
CA THR A 153 -17.22 -9.66 -3.69
C THR A 153 -16.63 -8.98 -4.94
N PHE A 154 -15.31 -8.92 -5.06
CA PHE A 154 -14.63 -8.19 -6.14
C PHE A 154 -13.49 -8.97 -6.80
N LEU A 155 -13.16 -10.15 -6.30
CA LEU A 155 -12.05 -10.98 -6.78
C LEU A 155 -12.55 -12.41 -7.01
N ASN A 156 -12.37 -12.93 -8.22
CA ASN A 156 -12.54 -14.33 -8.57
C ASN A 156 -11.17 -14.94 -8.86
N ILE A 157 -10.92 -16.16 -8.40
CA ILE A 157 -9.65 -16.88 -8.61
C ILE A 157 -9.95 -18.32 -8.95
N GLU A 158 -9.49 -18.75 -10.11
CA GLU A 158 -9.65 -20.12 -10.60
C GLU A 158 -8.26 -20.75 -10.82
N PRO A 159 -7.90 -21.78 -10.03
CA PRO A 159 -6.66 -22.51 -10.23
C PRO A 159 -6.78 -23.47 -11.41
N HIS A 160 -5.81 -23.43 -12.31
CA HIS A 160 -5.64 -24.43 -13.37
C HIS A 160 -4.54 -25.41 -12.94
N PHE A 161 -4.94 -26.65 -12.64
CA PHE A 161 -4.01 -27.71 -12.29
C PHE A 161 -3.31 -28.29 -13.53
N HIS A 162 -2.14 -28.89 -13.31
CA HIS A 162 -1.37 -29.59 -14.32
C HIS A 162 -2.19 -30.76 -14.88
N ASP A 163 -2.17 -30.96 -16.20
CA ASP A 163 -3.02 -31.94 -16.92
C ASP A 163 -2.78 -33.39 -16.46
N LEU A 164 -1.60 -33.67 -15.89
CA LEU A 164 -1.32 -34.94 -15.21
C LEU A 164 -2.38 -35.28 -14.15
N CYS A 165 -2.90 -34.28 -13.43
CA CYS A 165 -3.93 -34.43 -12.41
C CYS A 165 -5.38 -34.52 -12.95
N SER A 166 -5.55 -34.57 -14.27
CA SER A 166 -6.81 -34.88 -14.95
C SER A 166 -6.64 -36.00 -16.01
N SER A 167 -5.44 -36.58 -16.07
CA SER A 167 -5.04 -37.59 -17.05
C SER A 167 -5.47 -39.01 -16.66
N GLN A 168 -5.33 -39.96 -17.59
CA GLN A 168 -5.56 -41.38 -17.31
C GLN A 168 -4.62 -41.96 -16.24
N PHE A 169 -3.46 -41.35 -16.01
CA PHE A 169 -2.45 -41.83 -15.05
C PHE A 169 -2.93 -41.85 -13.59
N ILE A 170 -3.97 -41.08 -13.26
CA ILE A 170 -4.51 -40.96 -11.91
C ILE A 170 -5.85 -41.68 -11.72
N LEU A 171 -6.41 -42.24 -12.80
CA LEU A 171 -7.72 -42.89 -12.77
C LEU A 171 -7.62 -44.30 -12.17
N ASP A 172 -8.65 -44.69 -11.44
CA ASP A 172 -8.73 -46.02 -10.82
C ASP A 172 -8.67 -47.15 -11.85
N GLU A 173 -9.19 -46.95 -13.07
CA GLU A 173 -9.12 -47.92 -14.18
C GLU A 173 -7.67 -48.25 -14.55
N TRP A 174 -6.81 -47.24 -14.69
CA TRP A 174 -5.39 -47.43 -15.01
C TRP A 174 -4.64 -48.11 -13.86
N ILE A 175 -4.86 -47.63 -12.63
CA ILE A 175 -4.21 -48.19 -11.45
C ILE A 175 -4.63 -49.65 -11.26
N HIS A 176 -5.92 -49.96 -11.44
CA HIS A 176 -6.45 -51.32 -11.36
C HIS A 176 -5.92 -52.21 -12.48
N TYR A 177 -5.79 -51.69 -13.71
CA TYR A 177 -5.22 -52.43 -14.83
C TYR A 177 -3.78 -52.90 -14.54
N ILE A 178 -2.92 -52.01 -14.02
CA ILE A 178 -1.54 -52.38 -13.66
C ILE A 178 -1.52 -53.32 -12.45
N TYR A 179 -2.50 -53.23 -11.56
CA TYR A 179 -2.60 -54.06 -10.35
C TYR A 179 -3.17 -55.47 -10.59
N GLY A 180 -4.24 -55.60 -11.40
CA GLY A 180 -5.20 -56.71 -11.32
C GLY A 180 -5.17 -57.73 -12.47
N GLU A 181 -5.02 -57.32 -13.73
CA GLU A 181 -5.20 -58.26 -14.87
C GLU A 181 -3.90 -58.83 -15.45
N GLY A 182 -2.77 -58.15 -15.25
CA GLY A 182 -1.53 -58.54 -15.92
C GLY A 182 -0.72 -59.63 -15.22
N HIS A 183 -1.02 -59.88 -13.94
CA HIS A 183 -0.02 -60.09 -12.92
C HIS A 183 1.45 -59.96 -13.39
N LEU A 184 1.76 -58.69 -13.65
CA LEU A 184 2.99 -58.23 -14.30
C LEU A 184 4.06 -57.93 -13.27
N SER A 185 3.68 -57.52 -12.05
CA SER A 185 4.63 -57.21 -10.99
C SER A 185 5.56 -58.39 -10.71
N TYR A 186 5.06 -59.62 -10.49
CA TYR A 186 5.96 -60.77 -10.27
C TYR A 186 6.83 -61.16 -11.48
N ARG A 187 6.57 -60.63 -12.68
CA ARG A 187 7.38 -60.89 -13.87
C ARG A 187 8.56 -59.94 -13.99
N PHE A 188 8.54 -58.87 -13.21
CA PHE A 188 9.53 -57.82 -13.24
C PHE A 188 10.35 -57.85 -11.96
N SER A 189 11.65 -57.65 -12.10
CA SER A 189 12.57 -57.54 -10.98
C SER A 189 12.39 -56.20 -10.26
N SER A 190 12.86 -56.10 -9.02
CA SER A 190 12.68 -54.93 -8.15
C SER A 190 13.36 -53.64 -8.66
N ASP A 191 14.28 -53.78 -9.61
CA ASP A 191 14.92 -52.70 -10.37
C ASP A 191 14.09 -52.19 -11.57
N ASP A 192 13.07 -52.94 -11.99
CA ASP A 192 12.12 -52.51 -13.02
C ASP A 192 11.02 -51.65 -12.40
N TYR A 193 10.76 -50.45 -12.94
CA TYR A 193 9.76 -49.58 -12.36
C TYR A 193 8.35 -50.22 -12.38
N ARG A 194 8.06 -51.09 -13.36
CA ARG A 194 6.76 -51.75 -13.54
C ARG A 194 6.41 -52.66 -12.37
N TYR A 195 7.42 -53.14 -11.64
CA TYR A 195 7.23 -53.89 -10.40
C TYR A 195 6.49 -53.06 -9.33
N SER A 196 6.80 -51.76 -9.23
CA SER A 196 6.24 -50.84 -8.24
C SER A 196 5.26 -49.81 -8.83
N ALA A 197 5.00 -49.87 -10.13
CA ALA A 197 4.20 -48.90 -10.88
C ALA A 197 2.80 -48.64 -10.28
N PRO A 198 2.02 -49.64 -9.80
CA PRO A 198 0.74 -49.34 -9.15
C PRO A 198 0.90 -48.41 -7.94
N GLY A 199 1.94 -48.63 -7.13
CA GLY A 199 2.27 -47.76 -6.00
C GLY A 199 2.69 -46.35 -6.43
N GLN A 200 3.40 -46.23 -7.56
CA GLN A 200 3.81 -44.94 -8.12
C GLN A 200 2.60 -44.12 -8.60
N PHE A 201 1.71 -44.72 -9.39
CA PHE A 201 0.52 -44.04 -9.91
C PHE A 201 -0.53 -43.77 -8.83
N LEU A 202 -0.66 -44.65 -7.83
CA LEU A 202 -1.47 -44.39 -6.64
C LEU A 202 -0.93 -43.18 -5.85
N SER A 203 0.39 -43.09 -5.71
CA SER A 203 1.04 -41.93 -5.07
C SER A 203 0.77 -40.66 -5.86
N LEU A 204 0.91 -40.70 -7.19
CA LEU A 204 0.61 -39.56 -8.06
C LEU A 204 -0.84 -39.09 -7.93
N SER A 205 -1.80 -40.01 -7.98
CA SER A 205 -3.24 -39.72 -7.81
C SER A 205 -3.50 -39.05 -6.45
N SER A 206 -2.90 -39.59 -5.38
CA SER A 206 -3.01 -39.02 -4.03
C SER A 206 -2.40 -37.62 -3.93
N LEU A 207 -1.23 -37.40 -4.54
CA LEU A 207 -0.57 -36.10 -4.56
C LEU A 207 -1.39 -35.05 -5.31
N CYS A 208 -1.98 -35.41 -6.46
CA CYS A 208 -2.89 -34.55 -7.20
C CYS A 208 -4.12 -34.18 -6.37
N LYS A 209 -4.78 -35.17 -5.76
CA LYS A 209 -5.96 -34.96 -4.92
C LYS A 209 -5.66 -34.05 -3.72
N LEU A 210 -4.62 -34.36 -2.95
CA LEU A 210 -4.25 -33.59 -1.77
C LEU A 210 -3.83 -32.15 -2.13
N SER A 211 -3.17 -31.97 -3.28
CA SER A 211 -2.82 -30.64 -3.79
C SER A 211 -4.07 -29.84 -4.16
N GLN A 212 -5.01 -30.44 -4.88
CA GLN A 212 -6.29 -29.80 -5.24
C GLN A 212 -7.10 -29.43 -3.99
N GLU A 213 -7.22 -30.34 -3.03
CA GLU A 213 -7.91 -30.09 -1.76
C GLU A 213 -7.25 -28.95 -0.98
N LYS A 214 -5.90 -28.94 -0.89
CA LYS A 214 -5.15 -27.87 -0.23
C LYS A 214 -5.43 -26.51 -0.86
N VAL A 215 -5.35 -26.43 -2.20
CA VAL A 215 -5.56 -25.18 -2.95
C VAL A 215 -7.00 -24.70 -2.79
N ASN A 216 -7.98 -25.58 -3.02
CA ASN A 216 -9.40 -25.23 -2.94
C ASN A 216 -9.79 -24.77 -1.54
N HIS A 217 -9.29 -25.45 -0.51
CA HIS A 217 -9.52 -25.05 0.88
C HIS A 217 -8.87 -23.69 1.19
N THR A 218 -7.60 -23.49 0.80
CA THR A 218 -6.90 -22.22 1.01
C THR A 218 -7.57 -21.06 0.26
N LEU A 219 -7.97 -21.25 -0.99
CA LEU A 219 -8.69 -20.22 -1.76
C LEU A 219 -10.07 -19.93 -1.14
N SER A 220 -10.83 -20.96 -0.74
CA SER A 220 -12.12 -20.74 -0.09
C SER A 220 -11.99 -19.94 1.21
N GLN A 221 -10.96 -20.21 2.02
CA GLN A 221 -10.71 -19.44 3.23
C GLN A 221 -10.28 -18.01 2.92
N PHE A 222 -9.42 -17.83 1.93
CA PHE A 222 -8.94 -16.52 1.49
C PHE A 222 -10.07 -15.65 0.95
N LEU A 223 -10.90 -16.16 0.05
CA LEU A 223 -11.99 -15.41 -0.58
C LEU A 223 -13.06 -14.96 0.43
N LYS A 224 -13.29 -15.75 1.49
CA LYS A 224 -14.16 -15.39 2.62
C LYS A 224 -13.53 -14.41 3.61
N SER A 225 -12.22 -14.18 3.51
CA SER A 225 -11.52 -13.19 4.34
C SER A 225 -11.75 -11.77 3.81
N TYR A 226 -11.29 -10.77 4.57
CA TYR A 226 -11.58 -9.37 4.27
C TYR A 226 -10.35 -8.61 3.79
N PHE A 227 -10.52 -7.85 2.73
CA PHE A 227 -9.64 -6.76 2.36
C PHE A 227 -9.94 -5.54 3.23
N ILE A 228 -8.92 -5.04 3.93
CA ILE A 228 -9.06 -3.94 4.89
C ILE A 228 -8.34 -2.71 4.34
N ASN A 229 -9.10 -1.67 4.00
CA ASN A 229 -8.52 -0.38 3.62
C ASN A 229 -9.49 0.77 3.89
N ALA A 230 -9.01 1.82 4.55
CA ALA A 230 -9.85 2.96 4.92
C ALA A 230 -10.08 3.95 3.78
N GLN A 231 -9.24 3.90 2.74
CA GLN A 231 -9.28 4.79 1.59
C GLN A 231 -9.64 4.01 0.32
N LEU A 232 -10.24 4.65 -0.65
CA LEU A 232 -10.42 4.06 -1.97
C LEU A 232 -9.05 4.02 -2.68
N LEU A 233 -8.63 2.83 -3.10
CA LEU A 233 -7.42 2.69 -3.90
C LEU A 233 -7.73 2.91 -5.38
N SER A 234 -6.76 3.45 -6.12
CA SER A 234 -6.83 3.41 -7.58
C SER A 234 -6.74 1.97 -8.08
N GLU A 235 -7.24 1.74 -9.29
CA GLU A 235 -7.31 0.41 -9.91
C GLU A 235 -5.93 -0.26 -9.99
N ASN A 236 -4.90 0.47 -10.43
CA ASN A 236 -3.53 -0.04 -10.50
C ASN A 236 -2.97 -0.42 -9.12
N ILE A 237 -3.15 0.44 -8.11
CA ILE A 237 -2.65 0.19 -6.75
C ILE A 237 -3.37 -1.00 -6.12
N LEU A 238 -4.66 -1.17 -6.40
CA LEU A 238 -5.43 -2.32 -5.94
C LEU A 238 -4.88 -3.61 -6.58
N ILE A 239 -4.69 -3.63 -7.91
CA ILE A 239 -4.16 -4.79 -8.63
C ILE A 239 -2.79 -5.19 -8.08
N GLU A 240 -1.85 -4.24 -7.94
CA GLU A 240 -0.52 -4.50 -7.37
C GLU A 240 -0.60 -5.08 -5.96
N LYS A 241 -1.47 -4.52 -5.10
CA LYS A 241 -1.67 -5.06 -3.74
C LYS A 241 -2.23 -6.47 -3.75
N ILE A 242 -3.21 -6.75 -4.61
CA ILE A 242 -3.81 -8.09 -4.71
C ILE A 242 -2.77 -9.09 -5.21
N GLU A 243 -1.97 -8.74 -6.22
CA GLU A 243 -0.91 -9.60 -6.74
C GLU A 243 0.10 -9.98 -5.65
N ILE A 244 0.54 -9.02 -4.83
CA ILE A 244 1.44 -9.28 -3.69
C ILE A 244 0.80 -10.25 -2.69
N ILE A 245 -0.49 -10.06 -2.38
CA ILE A 245 -1.23 -10.91 -1.45
C ILE A 245 -1.37 -12.33 -2.02
N LEU A 246 -1.67 -12.47 -3.31
CA LEU A 246 -1.79 -13.76 -3.98
C LEU A 246 -0.46 -14.51 -4.04
N ASN A 247 0.64 -13.85 -4.39
CA ASN A 247 1.97 -14.45 -4.38
C ASN A 247 2.35 -14.97 -2.98
N ARG A 248 1.98 -14.24 -1.93
CA ARG A 248 2.16 -14.68 -0.54
C ARG A 248 1.27 -15.87 -0.19
N LEU A 249 0.01 -15.86 -0.64
CA LEU A 249 -0.93 -16.96 -0.43
C LEU A 249 -0.39 -18.26 -1.06
N GLN A 250 0.06 -18.19 -2.31
CA GLN A 250 0.62 -19.31 -3.07
C GLN A 250 1.82 -19.92 -2.36
N SER A 251 2.83 -19.10 -2.05
CA SER A 251 4.05 -19.55 -1.36
C SER A 251 3.76 -20.14 0.03
N THR A 252 2.84 -19.53 0.79
CA THR A 252 2.45 -20.04 2.11
C THR A 252 1.71 -21.38 2.01
N ALA A 253 0.82 -21.53 1.03
CA ALA A 253 0.08 -22.77 0.78
C ALA A 253 1.04 -23.91 0.43
N SER A 254 1.94 -23.68 -0.54
CA SER A 254 2.95 -24.65 -0.96
C SER A 254 3.87 -25.03 0.19
N ASN A 255 4.45 -24.07 0.91
CA ASN A 255 5.36 -24.36 2.02
C ASN A 255 4.67 -25.16 3.13
N SER A 256 3.43 -24.79 3.49
CA SER A 256 2.65 -25.52 4.48
C SER A 256 2.40 -26.98 4.07
N PHE A 257 2.07 -27.21 2.80
CA PHE A 257 1.89 -28.56 2.27
C PHE A 257 3.20 -29.35 2.25
N LEU A 258 4.27 -28.76 1.69
CA LEU A 258 5.57 -29.41 1.55
C LEU A 258 6.20 -29.75 2.91
N ASN A 259 5.99 -28.92 3.93
CA ASN A 259 6.46 -29.22 5.28
C ASN A 259 5.81 -30.47 5.85
N ASN A 260 4.48 -30.59 5.73
CA ASN A 260 3.76 -31.79 6.17
C ASN A 260 4.16 -33.02 5.33
N PHE A 261 4.28 -32.85 4.02
CA PHE A 261 4.68 -33.90 3.11
C PHE A 261 6.09 -34.43 3.40
N ASN A 262 7.06 -33.53 3.58
CA ASN A 262 8.43 -33.89 3.91
C ASN A 262 8.52 -34.53 5.29
N LEU A 263 7.74 -34.07 6.27
CA LEU A 263 7.68 -34.73 7.59
C LEU A 263 7.26 -36.20 7.46
N VAL A 264 6.20 -36.49 6.68
CA VAL A 264 5.75 -37.87 6.45
C VAL A 264 6.83 -38.69 5.75
N ARG A 265 7.49 -38.14 4.72
CA ARG A 265 8.57 -38.81 4.01
C ARG A 265 9.77 -39.14 4.90
N GLU A 266 10.22 -38.17 5.70
CA GLU A 266 11.35 -38.34 6.61
C GLU A 266 11.02 -39.34 7.73
N ILE A 267 9.77 -39.40 8.22
CA ILE A 267 9.31 -40.44 9.15
C ILE A 267 9.37 -41.83 8.49
N ILE A 268 8.84 -41.99 7.28
CA ILE A 268 8.85 -43.28 6.58
C ILE A 268 10.30 -43.73 6.32
N GLY A 269 11.12 -42.82 5.79
CA GLY A 269 12.51 -43.08 5.45
C GLY A 269 13.39 -43.41 6.64
N SER A 270 13.30 -42.61 7.72
CA SER A 270 14.15 -42.78 8.91
C SER A 270 13.82 -44.01 9.73
N ASN A 271 12.56 -44.46 9.71
CA ASN A 271 12.15 -45.70 10.36
C ASN A 271 12.41 -46.94 9.49
N MET A 272 12.96 -46.77 8.28
CA MET A 272 13.28 -47.86 7.35
C MET A 272 12.11 -48.82 7.12
N ILE A 273 10.88 -48.28 7.10
CA ILE A 273 9.66 -49.10 7.04
C ILE A 273 9.66 -49.90 5.74
N MET A 274 9.71 -51.24 5.84
CA MET A 274 9.65 -52.12 4.68
C MET A 274 8.41 -51.80 3.84
N SER A 275 8.63 -51.45 2.59
CA SER A 275 7.55 -51.14 1.65
C SER A 275 6.77 -52.40 1.35
N GLY A 276 5.46 -52.28 1.13
CA GLY A 276 4.63 -53.42 0.70
C GLY A 276 5.05 -54.00 -0.66
N TRP A 277 5.87 -53.25 -1.41
CA TRP A 277 6.46 -53.69 -2.67
C TRP A 277 7.82 -54.38 -2.48
N ILE A 278 8.44 -54.37 -1.29
CA ILE A 278 9.76 -55.00 -1.07
C ILE A 278 10.85 -54.35 -1.95
N THR A 279 10.69 -53.06 -2.28
CA THR A 279 11.64 -52.30 -3.11
C THR A 279 12.77 -51.68 -2.30
N ASN A 280 12.61 -51.50 -0.99
CA ASN A 280 13.62 -50.93 -0.11
C ASN A 280 14.40 -51.99 0.69
N TRP A 281 13.75 -53.08 1.06
CA TRP A 281 14.33 -54.21 1.77
C TRP A 281 13.86 -55.49 1.11
N GLU A 282 14.74 -56.46 0.96
CA GLU A 282 14.45 -57.77 0.39
C GLU A 282 14.75 -58.88 1.40
N TYR A 283 14.05 -60.01 1.25
CA TYR A 283 14.36 -61.21 2.03
C TYR A 283 15.57 -61.90 1.45
N VAL A 284 16.57 -62.16 2.30
CA VAL A 284 17.75 -62.94 1.92
C VAL A 284 17.49 -64.40 2.27
N PRO A 285 17.37 -65.29 1.27
CA PRO A 285 17.20 -66.72 1.54
C PRO A 285 18.50 -67.28 2.15
N GLU A 286 18.44 -67.78 3.39
CA GLU A 286 19.53 -68.53 4.00
C GLU A 286 19.35 -70.04 3.81
N SER A 287 20.47 -70.78 3.80
CA SER A 287 20.47 -72.24 3.74
C SER A 287 19.76 -72.81 4.97
N THR A 288 18.83 -73.76 4.73
CA THR A 288 18.05 -74.44 5.77
C THR A 288 18.91 -74.88 6.97
N PHE A 289 18.66 -74.29 8.14
CA PHE A 289 19.13 -74.82 9.42
C PHE A 289 18.10 -75.80 9.98
N SER A 290 18.57 -76.84 10.67
CA SER A 290 17.76 -77.93 11.22
C SER A 290 16.76 -77.52 12.31
N ASP A 291 16.84 -76.29 12.83
CA ASP A 291 16.06 -75.81 13.99
C ASP A 291 15.05 -74.69 13.67
N GLY A 292 14.76 -74.42 12.39
CA GLY A 292 13.72 -73.46 11.97
C GLY A 292 14.11 -72.62 10.76
N LEU A 293 13.13 -71.95 10.14
CA LEU A 293 13.37 -71.01 9.04
C LEU A 293 13.72 -69.64 9.63
N LEU A 294 15.00 -69.30 9.60
CA LEU A 294 15.47 -67.96 9.91
C LEU A 294 15.42 -67.10 8.64
N VAL A 295 14.69 -65.98 8.68
CA VAL A 295 14.50 -65.08 7.54
C VAL A 295 15.26 -63.79 7.81
N HIS A 296 16.31 -63.55 7.04
CA HIS A 296 17.06 -62.30 7.06
C HIS A 296 16.49 -61.31 6.05
N THR A 297 16.70 -60.01 6.31
CA THR A 297 16.40 -58.94 5.36
C THR A 297 17.66 -58.13 5.09
N ALA A 298 17.86 -57.71 3.84
CA ALA A 298 18.92 -56.80 3.43
C ALA A 298 18.35 -55.59 2.68
N PRO A 299 18.99 -54.41 2.76
CA PRO A 299 18.56 -53.25 2.01
C PRO A 299 18.88 -53.41 0.53
N VAL A 300 17.92 -53.08 -0.33
CA VAL A 300 18.08 -53.08 -1.79
C VAL A 300 19.00 -51.92 -2.19
N SER A 301 19.78 -52.10 -3.27
CA SER A 301 20.62 -51.04 -3.85
C SER A 301 20.14 -50.68 -5.25
N TYR A 302 20.01 -49.38 -5.50
CA TYR A 302 19.68 -48.80 -6.81
C TYR A 302 20.94 -48.09 -7.32
N GLY A 303 21.66 -48.73 -8.25
CA GLY A 303 23.01 -48.33 -8.65
C GLY A 303 23.98 -48.32 -7.46
N GLU A 304 24.65 -47.20 -7.22
CA GLU A 304 25.56 -47.00 -6.09
C GLU A 304 24.83 -46.58 -4.79
N CYS A 305 23.50 -46.43 -4.82
CA CYS A 305 22.72 -45.90 -3.71
C CYS A 305 22.01 -47.02 -2.94
N ASN A 306 22.31 -47.18 -1.66
CA ASN A 306 21.76 -48.21 -0.79
C ASN A 306 20.56 -47.70 0.04
N CYS A 307 19.43 -48.43 0.02
CA CYS A 307 18.20 -48.04 0.71
C CYS A 307 18.30 -48.01 2.24
N GLY A 308 19.26 -48.72 2.83
CA GLY A 308 19.55 -48.67 4.26
C GLY A 308 20.35 -47.42 4.66
N LEU A 309 20.96 -46.71 3.70
CA LEU A 309 21.67 -45.45 3.93
C LEU A 309 20.85 -44.22 3.53
N SER A 310 20.04 -44.35 2.47
CA SER A 310 19.17 -43.28 1.99
C SER A 310 17.87 -43.82 1.43
N PHE A 311 16.74 -43.35 1.94
CA PHE A 311 15.43 -43.71 1.42
C PHE A 311 15.12 -43.08 0.05
N LYS A 312 15.91 -42.09 -0.37
CA LYS A 312 15.72 -41.34 -1.62
C LYS A 312 16.39 -42.01 -2.83
N CYS A 313 17.01 -43.18 -2.66
CA CYS A 313 17.68 -43.85 -3.76
C CYS A 313 16.70 -44.23 -4.87
N THR A 314 17.07 -43.88 -6.10
CA THR A 314 16.37 -44.25 -7.31
C THR A 314 17.38 -44.56 -8.42
N GLN A 315 16.94 -45.29 -9.43
CA GLN A 315 17.69 -45.48 -10.68
C GLN A 315 16.73 -45.40 -11.87
N SER A 316 17.28 -45.06 -13.03
CA SER A 316 16.53 -45.06 -14.28
C SER A 316 16.17 -46.49 -14.66
N SER A 317 14.92 -46.71 -15.01
CA SER A 317 14.38 -47.99 -15.45
C SER A 317 13.56 -47.74 -16.71
N GLY A 318 14.25 -47.80 -17.86
CA GLY A 318 13.75 -47.12 -19.06
C GLY A 318 13.79 -45.61 -18.84
N GLY A 319 12.69 -44.91 -19.14
CA GLY A 319 12.59 -43.48 -18.83
C GLY A 319 11.82 -43.12 -17.56
N MET A 320 11.22 -44.10 -16.89
CA MET A 320 10.68 -43.97 -15.53
C MET A 320 11.76 -44.27 -14.50
N MET A 321 11.51 -43.93 -13.24
CA MET A 321 12.43 -44.27 -12.13
C MET A 321 11.91 -45.47 -11.34
N SER A 322 12.82 -46.33 -10.89
CA SER A 322 12.60 -47.31 -9.82
C SER A 322 13.43 -46.89 -8.60
N GLY A 323 13.09 -47.34 -7.40
CA GLY A 323 13.75 -46.86 -6.18
C GLY A 323 13.18 -47.44 -4.90
N CYS A 324 13.77 -47.08 -3.76
CA CYS A 324 13.43 -47.65 -2.46
C CYS A 324 11.94 -47.58 -2.16
N TYR A 325 11.31 -46.44 -2.47
CA TYR A 325 9.89 -46.23 -2.29
C TYR A 325 9.25 -45.77 -3.59
N PRO A 326 8.07 -46.29 -3.97
CA PRO A 326 7.34 -45.84 -5.16
C PRO A 326 7.10 -44.32 -5.19
N LEU A 327 6.89 -43.72 -4.01
CA LEU A 327 6.76 -42.27 -3.86
C LEU A 327 8.03 -41.53 -4.30
N GLU A 328 9.21 -42.00 -3.91
CA GLU A 328 10.48 -41.36 -4.28
C GLU A 328 10.77 -41.53 -5.76
N SER A 329 10.44 -42.70 -6.31
CA SER A 329 10.53 -42.97 -7.74
C SER A 329 9.66 -42.02 -8.56
N ILE A 330 8.38 -41.86 -8.22
CA ILE A 330 7.49 -41.00 -8.99
C ILE A 330 7.90 -39.52 -8.87
N LEU A 331 8.33 -39.07 -7.70
CA LEU A 331 8.81 -37.70 -7.48
C LEU A 331 10.01 -37.34 -8.35
N GLN A 332 10.93 -38.29 -8.54
CA GLN A 332 12.16 -38.09 -9.30
C GLN A 332 11.99 -38.38 -10.80
N THR A 333 10.86 -38.97 -11.19
CA THR A 333 10.52 -39.21 -12.61
C THR A 333 10.35 -37.89 -13.34
N LYS A 334 10.90 -37.83 -14.56
CA LYS A 334 10.83 -36.65 -15.43
C LYS A 334 9.51 -36.60 -16.18
N LEU A 335 9.03 -35.38 -16.44
CA LEU A 335 7.70 -35.16 -17.02
C LEU A 335 7.55 -35.71 -18.43
N TYR A 336 8.59 -35.62 -19.27
CA TYR A 336 8.53 -36.09 -20.65
C TYR A 336 8.05 -37.54 -20.76
N CYS A 337 8.27 -38.35 -19.72
CA CYS A 337 7.86 -39.73 -19.70
C CYS A 337 6.34 -39.93 -19.72
N PHE A 338 5.59 -38.98 -19.15
CA PHE A 338 4.12 -38.99 -19.22
C PHE A 338 3.59 -38.56 -20.59
N TYR A 339 4.44 -37.95 -21.43
CA TYR A 339 4.10 -37.49 -22.78
C TYR A 339 4.58 -38.46 -23.88
N ASP A 340 5.24 -39.57 -23.52
CA ASP A 340 5.74 -40.57 -24.46
C ASP A 340 5.40 -41.98 -23.99
N GLN A 341 4.54 -42.68 -24.76
CA GLN A 341 4.14 -44.05 -24.46
C GLN A 341 5.35 -45.01 -24.43
N ASN A 342 6.38 -44.77 -25.25
CA ASN A 342 7.57 -45.62 -25.26
C ASN A 342 8.40 -45.46 -23.98
N CYS A 343 8.26 -44.33 -23.29
CA CYS A 343 8.94 -44.06 -22.03
C CYS A 343 8.31 -44.84 -20.87
N ILE A 344 6.97 -44.92 -20.88
CA ILE A 344 6.20 -45.75 -19.95
C ILE A 344 6.38 -47.22 -20.32
N ASP A 345 6.21 -47.60 -21.57
CA ASP A 345 6.18 -48.99 -21.96
C ASP A 345 6.92 -49.24 -23.27
N SER A 346 8.24 -49.33 -23.14
CA SER A 346 9.14 -49.61 -24.26
C SER A 346 8.90 -50.96 -24.95
N ASN A 347 8.27 -51.92 -24.23
CA ASN A 347 8.06 -53.29 -24.72
C ASN A 347 6.62 -53.57 -25.16
N GLY A 348 5.68 -52.62 -25.02
CA GLY A 348 4.28 -52.81 -25.39
C GLY A 348 3.48 -53.74 -24.47
N ASN A 349 3.90 -53.91 -23.21
CA ASN A 349 3.24 -54.73 -22.20
C ASN A 349 1.98 -54.08 -21.58
N PHE A 350 1.81 -52.76 -21.72
CA PHE A 350 0.70 -51.99 -21.18
C PHE A 350 -0.26 -51.58 -22.30
N THR A 351 -1.53 -51.43 -21.94
CA THR A 351 -2.53 -50.79 -22.80
C THR A 351 -2.05 -49.40 -23.18
N ARG A 352 -2.18 -49.06 -24.47
CA ARG A 352 -1.86 -47.72 -24.96
C ARG A 352 -2.72 -46.69 -24.26
N LEU A 353 -2.08 -45.75 -23.59
CA LEU A 353 -2.74 -44.62 -22.95
C LEU A 353 -3.01 -43.54 -23.99
N ASN A 354 -4.13 -42.83 -23.82
CA ASN A 354 -4.47 -41.67 -24.62
C ASN A 354 -3.68 -40.45 -24.12
N ILE A 355 -2.39 -40.41 -24.43
CA ILE A 355 -1.47 -39.34 -24.04
C ILE A 355 -1.79 -38.01 -24.75
N SER A 356 -2.55 -38.05 -25.85
CA SER A 356 -2.93 -36.86 -26.62
C SER A 356 -3.80 -35.85 -25.85
N THR A 357 -4.33 -36.25 -24.68
CA THR A 357 -5.09 -35.35 -23.80
C THR A 357 -4.22 -34.41 -22.99
N LEU A 358 -2.91 -34.68 -22.84
CA LEU A 358 -2.00 -33.79 -22.15
C LEU A 358 -1.62 -32.62 -23.05
N LYS A 359 -1.90 -31.38 -22.63
CA LYS A 359 -1.51 -30.17 -23.35
C LYS A 359 -0.10 -29.75 -22.95
N LYS A 360 0.39 -28.70 -23.61
CA LYS A 360 1.69 -28.10 -23.30
C LYS A 360 1.69 -27.54 -21.87
N SER A 361 2.55 -28.09 -21.03
CA SER A 361 2.81 -27.59 -19.68
C SER A 361 3.64 -26.30 -19.71
N GLN A 362 3.49 -25.44 -18.69
CA GLN A 362 4.42 -24.33 -18.45
C GLN A 362 5.79 -24.84 -17.96
N PHE A 363 5.81 -26.03 -17.35
CA PHE A 363 7.01 -26.65 -16.84
C PHE A 363 7.79 -27.30 -18.00
N ASP A 364 9.12 -27.23 -17.92
CA ASP A 364 9.98 -27.97 -18.86
C ASP A 364 9.70 -29.48 -18.71
N LEU A 365 9.51 -30.19 -19.83
CA LEU A 365 9.31 -31.63 -19.84
C LEU A 365 10.52 -32.40 -19.24
N ASN A 366 11.70 -31.78 -19.19
CA ASN A 366 12.87 -32.34 -18.50
C ASN A 366 12.84 -32.17 -16.98
N SER A 367 11.90 -31.40 -16.43
CA SER A 367 11.70 -31.27 -14.99
C SER A 367 11.06 -32.52 -14.38
N THR A 368 11.05 -32.60 -13.05
CA THR A 368 10.54 -33.76 -12.31
C THR A 368 9.13 -33.52 -11.78
N VAL A 369 8.40 -34.60 -11.47
CA VAL A 369 7.09 -34.50 -10.79
C VAL A 369 7.19 -33.74 -9.47
N GLN A 370 8.30 -33.88 -8.75
CA GLN A 370 8.55 -33.11 -7.53
C GLN A 370 8.54 -31.60 -7.77
N LEU A 371 9.05 -31.12 -8.92
CA LEU A 371 9.03 -29.69 -9.22
C LEU A 371 7.60 -29.16 -9.35
N ILE A 372 6.71 -29.88 -10.04
CA ILE A 372 5.31 -29.48 -10.14
C ILE A 372 4.62 -29.60 -8.78
N LEU A 373 4.93 -30.64 -8.00
CA LEU A 373 4.38 -30.81 -6.65
C LEU A 373 4.77 -29.65 -5.72
N ASN A 374 5.98 -29.10 -5.86
CA ASN A 374 6.39 -27.92 -5.09
C ASN A 374 5.49 -26.70 -5.34
N ASN A 375 4.82 -26.67 -6.50
CA ASN A 375 3.82 -25.68 -6.89
C ASN A 375 2.38 -26.22 -6.75
N LEU A 376 2.15 -27.22 -5.89
CA LEU A 376 0.85 -27.85 -5.64
C LEU A 376 0.16 -28.38 -6.91
N MET A 377 0.95 -28.85 -7.87
CA MET A 377 0.45 -29.33 -9.15
C MET A 377 -0.31 -28.26 -9.96
N ILE A 378 0.02 -26.97 -9.77
CA ILE A 378 -0.65 -25.85 -10.46
C ILE A 378 0.17 -25.38 -11.65
N GLU A 379 -0.52 -25.15 -12.75
CA GLU A 379 0.01 -24.44 -13.93
C GLU A 379 -0.18 -22.94 -13.72
N GLU A 380 -1.42 -22.47 -13.66
CA GLU A 380 -1.71 -21.04 -13.58
C GLU A 380 -2.85 -20.73 -12.62
N TYR A 381 -2.85 -19.51 -12.09
CA TYR A 381 -4.00 -18.94 -11.41
C TYR A 381 -4.64 -17.91 -12.32
N LYS A 382 -5.89 -18.13 -12.74
CA LYS A 382 -6.67 -17.12 -13.44
C LYS A 382 -7.38 -16.28 -12.39
N SER A 383 -6.96 -15.02 -12.25
CA SER A 383 -7.60 -14.06 -11.36
C SER A 383 -8.33 -13.01 -12.17
N ASP A 384 -9.60 -12.78 -11.82
CA ASP A 384 -10.40 -11.69 -12.38
C ASP A 384 -10.80 -10.73 -11.26
N LEU A 385 -10.49 -9.46 -11.43
CA LEU A 385 -10.74 -8.40 -10.45
C LEU A 385 -11.74 -7.41 -11.02
N SER A 386 -12.87 -7.24 -10.33
CA SER A 386 -13.87 -6.23 -10.66
C SER A 386 -13.64 -4.97 -9.82
N TYR A 387 -12.98 -3.98 -10.43
CA TYR A 387 -12.77 -2.68 -9.78
C TYR A 387 -14.09 -1.96 -9.49
N GLU A 388 -15.10 -2.14 -10.33
CA GLU A 388 -16.43 -1.59 -10.12
C GLU A 388 -17.09 -2.17 -8.87
N ASN A 389 -17.03 -3.49 -8.67
CA ASN A 389 -17.54 -4.11 -7.46
C ASN A 389 -16.77 -3.61 -6.22
N TYR A 390 -15.45 -3.52 -6.30
CA TYR A 390 -14.64 -2.94 -5.22
C TYR A 390 -15.05 -1.51 -4.88
N PHE A 391 -15.21 -0.64 -5.89
CA PHE A 391 -15.65 0.75 -5.72
C PHE A 391 -17.03 0.82 -5.06
N ASN A 392 -17.97 0.01 -5.53
CA ASN A 392 -19.34 -0.04 -5.02
C ASN A 392 -19.41 -0.55 -3.58
N GLN A 393 -18.53 -1.49 -3.19
CA GLN A 393 -18.43 -1.98 -1.82
C GLN A 393 -17.76 -0.94 -0.90
N CYS A 394 -16.66 -0.29 -1.33
CA CYS A 394 -16.01 0.79 -0.59
C CYS A 394 -16.99 1.95 -0.33
N ARG A 395 -17.82 2.28 -1.32
CA ARG A 395 -18.90 3.30 -1.27
C ARG A 395 -18.40 4.60 -0.61
N PRO A 396 -17.57 5.39 -1.30
CA PRO A 396 -17.02 6.62 -0.73
C PRO A 396 -18.13 7.65 -0.46
N LEU A 397 -18.19 8.18 0.78
CA LEU A 397 -19.19 9.19 1.15
C LEU A 397 -18.83 10.58 0.62
N SER A 398 -17.55 10.89 0.64
CA SER A 398 -16.98 12.12 0.11
C SER A 398 -15.57 11.85 -0.37
N CYS A 399 -15.16 12.53 -1.43
CA CYS A 399 -13.75 12.64 -1.83
C CYS A 399 -13.29 14.08 -1.69
N SER A 400 -12.01 14.29 -1.44
CA SER A 400 -11.41 15.61 -1.41
C SER A 400 -10.09 15.61 -2.17
N TYR A 401 -9.82 16.68 -2.90
CA TYR A 401 -8.51 16.92 -3.49
C TYR A 401 -8.06 18.34 -3.20
N SER A 402 -6.75 18.53 -3.13
CA SER A 402 -6.14 19.84 -2.89
C SER A 402 -5.30 20.26 -4.07
N TYR A 403 -5.40 21.53 -4.46
CA TYR A 403 -4.56 22.13 -5.50
C TYR A 403 -4.09 23.52 -5.06
N ILE A 404 -2.98 23.96 -5.66
CA ILE A 404 -2.40 25.28 -5.38
C ILE A 404 -3.11 26.29 -6.27
N LYS A 405 -3.85 27.22 -5.67
CA LYS A 405 -4.49 28.34 -6.37
C LYS A 405 -3.57 29.56 -6.32
N THR A 406 -3.39 30.23 -7.46
CA THR A 406 -2.73 31.54 -7.51
C THR A 406 -3.59 32.58 -6.79
N HIS A 407 -2.94 33.52 -6.07
CA HIS A 407 -3.65 34.54 -5.30
C HIS A 407 -4.48 35.44 -6.22
N ASP A 408 -5.71 35.75 -5.81
CA ASP A 408 -6.53 36.74 -6.48
C ASP A 408 -6.07 38.14 -6.07
N VAL A 409 -5.76 38.98 -7.06
CA VAL A 409 -5.32 40.36 -6.87
C VAL A 409 -6.36 41.15 -6.05
N THR A 410 -7.64 40.79 -6.16
CA THR A 410 -8.73 41.43 -5.40
C THR A 410 -8.62 41.17 -3.89
N GLU A 411 -8.31 39.93 -3.47
CA GLU A 411 -8.09 39.58 -2.05
C GLU A 411 -6.87 40.33 -1.47
N THR A 412 -5.81 40.51 -2.27
CA THR A 412 -4.62 41.27 -1.89
C THR A 412 -4.93 42.75 -1.69
N VAL A 413 -5.68 43.36 -2.62
CA VAL A 413 -6.06 44.78 -2.54
C VAL A 413 -6.95 45.06 -1.33
N ILE A 414 -7.93 44.19 -1.06
CA ILE A 414 -8.82 44.33 0.12
C ILE A 414 -8.00 44.25 1.42
N SER A 415 -7.06 43.31 1.49
CA SER A 415 -6.18 43.15 2.65
C SER A 415 -5.27 44.38 2.86
N LEU A 416 -4.72 44.96 1.79
CA LEU A 416 -3.91 46.18 1.84
C LEU A 416 -4.73 47.40 2.31
N ILE A 417 -5.97 47.55 1.83
CA ILE A 417 -6.87 48.63 2.26
C ILE A 417 -7.16 48.50 3.76
N SER A 418 -7.39 47.28 4.25
CA SER A 418 -7.66 47.05 5.68
C SER A 418 -6.46 47.40 6.59
N LEU A 419 -5.23 47.18 6.11
CA LEU A 419 -3.99 47.46 6.85
C LEU A 419 -3.55 48.93 6.77
N TYR A 420 -3.99 49.67 5.75
CA TYR A 420 -3.56 51.05 5.49
C TYR A 420 -3.75 51.97 6.70
N GLY A 421 -4.90 51.86 7.39
CA GLY A 421 -5.24 52.70 8.54
C GLY A 421 -4.24 52.59 9.71
N GLY A 422 -3.81 51.37 10.05
CA GLY A 422 -2.82 51.15 11.10
C GLY A 422 -1.40 51.50 10.66
N LEU A 423 -1.07 51.21 9.41
CA LEU A 423 0.24 51.52 8.81
C LEU A 423 0.54 53.01 8.79
N VAL A 424 -0.45 53.86 8.51
CA VAL A 424 -0.28 55.32 8.52
C VAL A 424 0.14 55.83 9.90
N ILE A 425 -0.48 55.33 10.97
CA ILE A 425 -0.16 55.75 12.34
C ILE A 425 1.25 55.32 12.73
N ILE A 426 1.60 54.06 12.48
CA ILE A 426 2.91 53.48 12.85
C ILE A 426 4.04 54.18 12.09
N THR A 427 3.90 54.34 10.77
CA THR A 427 4.92 54.98 9.93
C THR A 427 5.13 56.45 10.28
N HIS A 428 4.08 57.15 10.71
CA HIS A 428 4.18 58.53 11.18
C HIS A 428 4.95 58.60 12.52
N CYS A 429 4.66 57.71 13.47
CA CYS A 429 5.40 57.60 14.72
C CYS A 429 6.89 57.25 14.48
N LEU A 430 7.17 56.30 13.58
CA LEU A 430 8.54 55.93 13.21
C LEU A 430 9.29 57.09 12.57
N ALA A 431 8.65 57.88 11.70
CA ALA A 431 9.26 59.06 11.09
C ALA A 431 9.63 60.12 12.14
N ILE A 432 8.76 60.36 13.13
CA ILE A 432 9.05 61.28 14.25
C ILE A 432 10.25 60.78 15.07
N ILE A 433 10.27 59.49 15.43
CA ILE A 433 11.37 58.90 16.20
C ILE A 433 12.69 59.00 15.43
N PHE A 434 12.67 58.69 14.14
CA PHE A 434 13.86 58.71 13.30
C PHE A 434 14.43 60.13 13.16
N VAL A 435 13.58 61.14 12.96
CA VAL A 435 14.00 62.54 12.91
C VAL A 435 14.54 63.02 14.26
N LYS A 436 13.92 62.64 15.39
CA LYS A 436 14.44 62.97 16.73
C LYS A 436 15.82 62.36 16.99
N ILE A 437 16.04 61.10 16.60
CA ILE A 437 17.34 60.44 16.74
C ILE A 437 18.38 61.09 15.83
N TYR A 438 18.00 61.44 14.59
CA TYR A 438 18.88 62.12 13.65
C TYR A 438 19.28 63.53 14.14
N GLN A 439 18.33 64.32 14.65
CA GLN A 439 18.59 65.63 15.24
C GLN A 439 19.47 65.51 16.49
N HIS A 440 19.24 64.51 17.35
CA HIS A 440 20.07 64.26 18.52
C HIS A 440 21.52 63.89 18.16
N LYS A 441 21.73 63.11 17.10
CA LYS A 441 23.09 62.82 16.58
C LYS A 441 23.73 64.03 15.90
N LYS A 442 22.96 64.81 15.14
CA LYS A 442 23.46 66.04 14.47
C LYS A 442 23.92 67.09 15.48
N ASN A 443 23.17 67.26 16.59
CA ASN A 443 23.52 68.19 17.66
C ASN A 443 24.74 67.74 18.49
N GLN A 444 25.07 66.45 18.48
CA GLN A 444 26.32 65.94 19.10
C GLN A 444 27.56 66.11 18.20
N ILE A 445 27.37 66.31 16.89
CA ILE A 445 28.47 66.37 15.90
C ILE A 445 28.84 67.83 15.54
N ASN A 446 27.99 68.82 15.81
CA ASN A 446 28.28 70.23 15.47
C ASN A 446 27.74 71.22 16.53
N PRO A 447 28.52 71.59 17.57
CA PRO A 447 28.04 72.43 18.68
C PRO A 447 28.05 73.95 18.43
N GLU A 448 28.52 74.47 17.29
CA GLU A 448 28.83 75.92 17.14
C GLU A 448 27.71 76.82 16.58
N ALA A 449 26.51 76.33 16.31
CA ALA A 449 25.44 77.16 15.71
C ALA A 449 24.47 77.83 16.71
N LEU A 450 24.70 77.74 18.02
CA LEU A 450 23.74 78.22 19.04
C LEU A 450 24.02 79.62 19.59
N GLN A 451 24.96 80.38 19.00
CA GLN A 451 25.38 81.69 19.54
C GLN A 451 25.21 82.89 18.58
N GLN A 452 24.43 82.76 17.51
CA GLN A 452 24.05 83.88 16.65
C GLN A 452 22.55 83.83 16.33
N ASN A 453 21.74 84.27 17.29
CA ASN A 453 20.54 85.09 17.11
C ASN A 453 19.96 85.32 18.51
N ILE A 454 20.33 86.47 19.09
CA ILE A 454 19.66 87.10 20.24
C ILE A 454 18.21 87.39 19.88
#